data_AF-A0A9W6K5R7-F1
#
_entry.id   AF-A0A9W6K5R7-F1
#
_cell.length_a   1.000
_cell.length_b   1.000
_cell.length_c   1.000
_cell.angle_alpha   90.00
_cell.angle_beta   90.00
_cell.angle_gamma   90.00
#
_symmetry.space_group_name_H-M   'P 1'
#
loop_
_entity.id
_entity.type
_entity.pdbx_description
1 polymer ?
#
loop_
_entity_poly.entity_id
_entity_poly.type
_entity_poly.pdbx_seq_one_letter_code
_entity_poly.pdbx_strand_id
1 'polypeptide(L)' 'MAMNERDPANNSVIKKAAYWVLRLHEEDCGVAERQAFAVWVQTNPEHAFEYAKMLEIWDQSERLPAVMKQRL' A
#
# COMPACT_ATOMS: atom_id res chain seq x y z
N MET A 1 8.88 -31.64 6.24
CA MET A 1 8.51 -30.33 6.80
C MET A 1 7.66 -29.64 5.76
N ALA A 2 6.34 -29.82 5.82
CA ALA A 2 5.42 -29.16 4.90
C ALA A 2 5.41 -27.67 5.25
N MET A 3 5.80 -26.82 4.30
CA MET A 3 5.61 -25.38 4.39
C MET A 3 4.11 -25.15 4.57
N ASN A 4 3.74 -24.57 5.70
CA ASN A 4 2.37 -24.36 6.12
C ASN A 4 1.70 -23.33 5.17
N GLU A 5 1.08 -23.82 4.09
CA GLU A 5 0.27 -23.09 3.10
C GLU A 5 -1.07 -22.58 3.66
N ARG A 6 -1.10 -22.13 4.91
CA ARG A 6 -2.04 -21.07 5.27
C ARG A 6 -1.34 -19.79 4.87
N ASP A 7 -1.62 -19.30 3.66
CA ASP A 7 -1.50 -17.88 3.39
C ASP A 7 -2.79 -17.24 3.95
N PRO A 8 -2.81 -16.66 5.16
CA PRO A 8 -3.93 -15.84 5.63
C PRO A 8 -3.92 -14.50 4.88
N ALA A 9 -3.76 -14.54 3.55
CA ALA A 9 -3.27 -13.46 2.71
C ALA A 9 -4.09 -12.16 2.73
N ASN A 10 -5.18 -12.07 3.50
CA ASN A 10 -6.22 -11.09 3.25
C ASN A 10 -6.61 -10.16 4.43
N ASN A 11 -5.86 -10.04 5.53
CA ASN A 11 -6.31 -9.13 6.62
C ASN A 11 -5.24 -8.38 7.44
N SER A 12 -4.01 -8.21 6.94
CA SER A 12 -3.03 -7.34 7.61
C SER A 12 -3.21 -5.88 7.17
N VAL A 13 -3.28 -4.97 8.14
CA VAL A 13 -3.31 -3.51 7.92
C VAL A 13 -2.16 -3.06 7.01
N ILE A 14 -0.98 -3.68 7.15
CA ILE A 14 0.22 -3.39 6.36
C ILE A 14 0.02 -3.71 4.87
N LYS A 15 -0.56 -4.88 4.55
CA LYS A 15 -0.86 -5.25 3.15
C LYS A 15 -1.87 -4.30 2.53
N LYS A 16 -2.88 -3.89 3.29
CA LYS A 16 -3.90 -2.94 2.84
C LYS A 16 -3.35 -1.53 2.66
N ALA A 17 -2.41 -1.11 3.52
CA ALA A 17 -1.63 0.11 3.35
C ALA A 17 -0.84 0.09 2.03
N ALA A 18 -0.10 -0.99 1.76
CA ALA A 18 0.65 -1.14 0.51
C ALA A 18 -0.27 -1.13 -0.73
N TYR A 19 -1.42 -1.81 -0.66
CA TYR A 19 -2.44 -1.77 -1.71
C TYR A 19 -2.92 -0.33 -1.99
N TRP A 20 -3.24 0.44 -0.96
CA TRP A 20 -3.68 1.83 -1.14
C TRP A 20 -2.58 2.74 -1.68
N VAL A 21 -1.33 2.52 -1.28
CA VAL A 21 -0.19 3.24 -1.86
C VAL A 21 -0.13 3.00 -3.36
N LEU A 22 -0.20 1.75 -3.83
CA LEU A 22 -0.21 1.46 -5.26
C LEU A 22 -1.43 2.10 -5.95
N ARG A 23 -2.64 1.86 -5.42
CA ARG A 23 -3.88 2.29 -6.06
C ARG A 23 -4.03 3.81 -6.15
N LEU A 24 -3.56 4.56 -5.15
CA LEU A 24 -3.63 6.03 -5.16
C LEU A 24 -2.61 6.69 -6.09
N HIS A 25 -1.53 5.98 -6.46
CA HIS A 25 -0.56 6.46 -7.44
C HIS A 25 -0.93 6.07 -8.88
N GLU A 26 -1.97 5.25 -9.07
CA GLU A 26 -2.51 4.98 -10.40
C GLU A 26 -3.37 6.16 -10.90
N GLU A 27 -3.18 6.55 -12.17
CA GLU A 27 -3.90 7.67 -12.79
C GLU A 27 -5.41 7.41 -12.95
N ASP A 28 -5.81 6.13 -13.00
CA ASP A 28 -7.22 5.69 -13.10
C ASP A 28 -7.94 5.67 -11.75
N CYS A 29 -7.28 6.04 -10.64
CA CYS A 29 -7.91 6.02 -9.33
C CYS A 29 -9.14 6.95 -9.31
N GLY A 30 -10.32 6.38 -9.08
CA GLY A 30 -11.59 7.07 -9.12
C GLY A 30 -11.96 7.75 -7.79
N VAL A 31 -13.02 8.57 -7.83
CA VAL A 31 -13.56 9.23 -6.62
C VAL A 31 -14.07 8.22 -5.60
N ALA A 32 -14.73 7.15 -6.05
CA ALA A 32 -15.25 6.09 -5.17
C ALA A 32 -14.14 5.39 -4.38
N GLU A 33 -12.96 5.21 -5.00
CA GLU A 33 -11.82 4.54 -4.38
C GLU A 33 -11.12 5.46 -3.39
N ARG A 34 -10.98 6.75 -3.72
CA ARG A 34 -10.53 7.77 -2.77
C ARG A 34 -11.44 7.86 -1.55
N GLN A 35 -12.76 7.73 -1.73
CA GLN A 35 -13.71 7.68 -0.62
C GLN A 35 -13.54 6.42 0.23
N ALA A 36 -13.38 5.25 -0.40
CA ALA A 36 -13.13 4.00 0.30
C ALA A 36 -11.82 4.03 1.10
N PHE A 37 -10.77 4.65 0.55
CA PHE A 37 -9.52 4.93 1.25
C PHE A 37 -9.76 5.83 2.46
N ALA A 38 -10.46 6.96 2.28
CA ALA A 38 -10.73 7.91 3.36
C ALA A 38 -11.49 7.25 4.52
N VAL A 39 -12.49 6.40 4.22
CA VAL A 39 -13.21 5.62 5.24
C VAL A 39 -12.26 4.66 5.95
N TRP A 40 -11.40 3.96 5.20
CA TRP A 40 -10.46 3.00 5.78
C TRP A 40 -9.46 3.66 6.73
N VAL A 41 -8.85 4.78 6.33
CA VAL A 41 -7.88 5.53 7.17
C VAL A 41 -8.53 6.10 8.42
N GLN A 42 -9.77 6.61 8.31
CA GLN A 42 -10.49 7.17 9.46
C GLN A 42 -11.01 6.12 10.43
N THR A 43 -11.19 4.87 9.98
CA THR A 43 -11.68 3.77 10.82
C THR A 43 -10.73 3.45 11.98
N ASN A 44 -9.41 3.57 11.78
CA ASN A 44 -8.44 3.25 12.83
C ASN A 44 -7.15 4.06 12.66
N PRO A 45 -6.62 4.72 13.70
CA PRO A 45 -5.36 5.47 13.61
C PRO A 45 -4.17 4.59 13.21
N GLU A 46 -4.18 3.28 13.49
CA GLU A 46 -3.15 2.34 13.03
C GLU A 46 -3.11 2.24 11.50
N HIS A 47 -4.25 2.34 10.83
CA HIS A 47 -4.31 2.31 9.36
C HIS A 47 -3.59 3.51 8.74
N ALA A 48 -3.78 4.70 9.31
CA ALA A 48 -3.08 5.91 8.91
C ALA A 48 -1.56 5.77 9.11
N PHE A 49 -1.15 5.18 10.24
CA PHE A 49 0.25 4.98 10.58
C PHE A 49 0.94 3.99 9.64
N GLU A 50 0.34 2.83 9.38
CA GLU A 50 0.90 1.85 8.44
C GLU A 50 0.91 2.36 7.00
N TYR A 51 -0.14 3.12 6.60
CA TYR A 51 -0.14 3.80 5.30
C TYR A 51 1.01 4.79 5.17
N ALA A 52 1.27 5.61 6.19
CA ALA A 52 2.36 6.58 6.17
C ALA A 52 3.73 5.90 6.00
N LYS A 53 3.96 4.75 6.65
CA LYS A 53 5.18 3.96 6.46
C LYS A 53 5.35 3.45 5.03
N MET A 54 4.27 2.89 4.46
CA MET A 54 4.32 2.38 3.08
C MET A 54 4.52 3.53 2.08
N LEU A 55 3.94 4.70 2.35
CA LEU A 55 4.13 5.90 1.54
C LEU A 55 5.59 6.41 1.58
N GLU A 56 6.24 6.35 2.74
CA GLU A 56 7.66 6.71 2.86
C GLU A 56 8.56 5.81 2.00
N ILE A 57 8.31 4.50 1.99
CA ILE A 57 9.03 3.54 1.14
C ILE A 57 8.80 3.85 -0.34
N TRP A 58 7.57 4.20 -0.71
CA TRP A 58 7.23 4.57 -2.07
C TRP A 58 7.92 5.87 -2.51
N ASP A 59 7.85 6.95 -1.72
CA ASP A 59 8.54 8.21 -2.00
C ASP A 59 10.06 8.00 -2.17
N GLN A 60 10.68 7.18 -1.32
CA GLN A 60 12.08 6.79 -1.46
C GLN A 60 12.34 6.06 -2.78
N SER A 61 11.42 5.20 -3.22
CA SER A 61 11.50 4.47 -4.49
C SER A 61 11.30 5.40 -5.69
N GLU A 62 10.43 6.41 -5.59
CA GLU A 62 10.22 7.39 -6.66
C GLU A 62 11.44 8.28 -6.92
N ARG A 63 12.23 8.55 -5.87
CA ARG A 63 13.49 9.30 -5.96
C ARG A 63 14.62 8.51 -6.61
N LEU A 64 14.45 7.20 -6.82
CA LEU A 64 15.46 6.41 -7.51
C LEU A 64 15.63 6.87 -8.98
N PRO A 65 16.85 6.90 -9.52
CA PRO A 65 17.07 7.14 -10.93
C PRO A 65 16.30 6.12 -11.80
N ALA A 66 15.72 6.55 -12.92
CA ALA A 66 14.95 5.67 -13.81
C ALA A 66 15.73 4.44 -14.30
N VAL A 67 17.07 4.56 -14.43
CA VAL A 67 18.00 3.46 -14.73
C VAL A 67 17.98 2.35 -13.66
N MET A 68 17.66 2.67 -12.41
CA MET A 68 17.60 1.72 -11.30
C MET A 68 16.19 1.14 -11.09
N LYS A 69 15.14 1.87 -11.49
CA LYS A 69 13.74 1.42 -11.35
C LYS A 69 13.40 0.18 -12.17
N GLN A 70 14.14 -0.11 -13.25
CA GLN A 70 13.85 -1.22 -14.17
C GLN A 70 14.45 -2.58 -13.76
N ARG A 71 15.18 -2.65 -12.63
CA ARG A 71 15.91 -3.85 -12.16
C ARG A 71 15.39 -4.46 -10.85
N LEU A 72 14.30 -3.94 -10.29
CA LEU A 72 13.64 -4.45 -9.08
C LEU A 72 12.44 -5.33 -9.42
#